data_AF-A0A914DVL9-F1
#
_entry.id   AF-A0A914DVL9-F1
#
_cell.length_a   1.000
_cell.length_b   1.000
_cell.length_c   1.000
_cell.angle_alpha   90.00
_cell.angle_beta   90.00
_cell.angle_gamma   90.00
#
_symmetry.space_group_name_H-M   'P 1'
#
loop_
_entity.id
_entity.type
_entity.pdbx_description
1 polymer ?
#
loop_
_entity_poly.entity_id
_entity_poly.type
_entity_poly.pdbx_seq_one_letter_code
_entity_poly.pdbx_strand_id
1 'polypeptide(L)'
;MWSRDEPIHEIQNIKEVCDKLKIANSDKLISEINSQKVKDLLKKNTEEALAYGAFGAPWIVLKREGKEDSCFFGGDRFPILCNELGIEFQGPLKNKI
;
A
#
# COMPACT_ATOMS: atom_id res chain seq x y z
N MET A 1 -9.61 -12.68 -2.46
CA MET A 1 -10.39 -11.57 -1.86
C MET A 1 -11.06 -10.71 -2.93
N TRP A 2 -10.58 -9.51 -3.31
CA TRP A 2 -11.35 -8.53 -4.09
C TRP A 2 -11.77 -8.85 -5.54
N SER A 3 -11.35 -9.98 -6.10
CA SER A 3 -11.71 -10.37 -7.48
C SER A 3 -12.18 -11.82 -7.59
N ARG A 4 -11.55 -12.74 -6.86
CA ARG A 4 -11.86 -14.18 -6.89
C ARG A 4 -12.52 -14.71 -5.61
N ASP A 5 -12.74 -13.84 -4.62
CA ASP A 5 -13.26 -14.20 -3.29
C ASP A 5 -12.48 -15.31 -2.54
N GLU A 6 -11.26 -15.60 -2.98
CA GLU A 6 -10.39 -16.58 -2.31
C GLU A 6 -9.91 -16.06 -0.93
N PRO A 7 -9.74 -16.95 0.07
CA PRO A 7 -9.20 -16.61 1.39
C PRO A 7 -7.73 -16.18 1.31
N ILE A 8 -7.30 -15.38 2.29
CA ILE A 8 -5.92 -14.84 2.38
C ILE A 8 -5.32 -14.94 3.79
N HIS A 9 -5.97 -15.65 4.71
CA HIS A 9 -5.61 -15.64 6.13
C HIS A 9 -4.81 -16.88 6.56
N GLU A 10 -4.71 -17.91 5.70
CA GLU A 10 -3.88 -19.09 5.96
C GLU A 10 -2.52 -18.97 5.26
N ILE A 11 -1.48 -19.59 5.85
CA ILE A 11 -0.14 -19.62 5.25
C ILE A 11 -0.17 -20.25 3.84
N GLN A 12 -1.02 -21.26 3.63
CA GLN A 12 -1.13 -21.92 2.32
C GLN A 12 -1.62 -20.94 1.24
N ASN A 13 -2.56 -20.03 1.57
CA ASN A 13 -3.02 -19.01 0.64
C ASN A 13 -1.87 -18.08 0.21
N ILE A 14 -0.99 -17.71 1.15
CA ILE A 14 0.17 -16.86 0.88
C ILE A 14 1.18 -17.60 0.01
N LYS A 15 1.46 -18.88 0.29
CA LYS A 15 2.37 -19.71 -0.52
C LYS A 15 1.94 -19.79 -1.97
N GLU A 16 0.66 -20.06 -2.22
CA GLU A 16 0.12 -20.14 -3.59
C GLU A 16 0.28 -18.83 -4.36
N VAL A 17 0.12 -17.68 -3.69
CA VAL A 17 0.36 -16.36 -4.30
C VAL A 17 1.84 -16.18 -4.59
N CYS A 18 2.73 -16.52 -3.65
CA CYS A 18 4.17 -16.47 -3.86
C CYS A 18 4.64 -17.33 -5.04
N ASP A 19 4.09 -18.54 -5.19
CA ASP A 19 4.42 -19.47 -6.29
C ASP A 19 3.94 -18.93 -7.63
N LYS A 20 2.69 -18.44 -7.70
CA LYS A 20 2.13 -17.79 -8.90
C LYS A 20 2.97 -16.58 -9.34
N LEU A 21 3.49 -15.81 -8.39
CA LEU A 21 4.34 -14.64 -8.63
C LEU A 21 5.83 -14.97 -8.78
N LYS A 22 6.23 -16.24 -8.61
CA LYS A 22 7.63 -16.72 -8.68
C LYS A 22 8.57 -15.97 -7.71
N ILE A 23 8.12 -15.75 -6.48
CA ILE A 23 8.92 -15.10 -5.43
C ILE A 23 10.01 -16.05 -4.94
N ALA A 24 11.28 -15.76 -5.26
CA ALA A 24 12.41 -16.67 -5.07
C ALA A 24 12.71 -17.05 -3.60
N ASN A 25 12.30 -16.25 -2.62
CA ASN A 25 12.59 -16.43 -1.20
C ASN A 25 11.32 -16.52 -0.33
N SER A 26 10.23 -17.03 -0.90
CA SER A 26 8.90 -17.11 -0.26
C SER A 26 8.94 -17.81 1.10
N ASP A 27 9.59 -18.97 1.22
CA ASP A 27 9.68 -19.72 2.49
C ASP A 27 10.34 -18.91 3.60
N LYS A 28 11.42 -18.18 3.27
CA LYS A 28 12.09 -17.30 4.23
C LYS A 28 11.16 -16.17 4.67
N LEU A 29 10.51 -15.49 3.73
CA LEU A 29 9.58 -14.39 4.04
C LEU A 29 8.42 -14.87 4.93
N ILE A 30 7.86 -16.04 4.61
CA ILE A 30 6.76 -16.65 5.39
C ILE A 30 7.22 -17.01 6.80
N SER A 31 8.46 -17.49 6.96
CA SER A 31 9.00 -17.79 8.30
C SER A 31 9.14 -16.54 9.18
N GLU A 32 9.31 -15.36 8.58
CA GLU A 32 9.54 -14.11 9.30
C GLU A 32 8.23 -13.40 9.72
N ILE A 33 7.04 -13.79 9.24
CA ILE A 33 5.77 -13.07 9.48
C ILE A 33 5.43 -12.92 10.96
N ASN A 34 5.84 -13.89 11.78
CA ASN A 34 5.60 -13.90 13.23
C ASN A 34 6.75 -13.32 14.04
N SER A 35 7.85 -12.94 13.39
CA SER A 35 9.01 -12.35 14.06
C SER A 35 8.66 -11.00 14.68
N GLN A 36 9.29 -10.70 15.80
CA GLN A 36 9.09 -9.42 16.49
C GLN A 36 9.44 -8.24 15.58
N LYS A 37 10.52 -8.38 14.81
CA LYS A 37 10.97 -7.39 13.83
C LYS A 37 9.87 -7.02 12.81
N VAL A 38 9.18 -8.01 12.24
CA VAL A 38 8.11 -7.76 11.26
C VAL A 38 6.88 -7.13 11.93
N LYS A 39 6.51 -7.60 13.12
CA LYS A 39 5.41 -7.02 13.90
C LYS A 39 5.66 -5.57 14.28
N ASP A 40 6.86 -5.26 14.76
CA ASP A 40 7.26 -3.91 15.13
C ASP A 40 7.27 -2.98 13.92
N LEU A 41 7.77 -3.45 12.77
CA LEU A 41 7.76 -2.67 11.54
C LEU A 41 6.33 -2.38 11.06
N LEU A 42 5.45 -3.37 11.06
CA LEU A 42 4.03 -3.19 10.71
C LEU A 42 3.35 -2.19 11.65
N LYS A 43 3.60 -2.30 12.94
CA LYS A 43 3.07 -1.38 13.96
C LYS A 43 3.58 0.03 13.73
N LYS A 44 4.90 0.21 13.55
CA LYS A 44 5.53 1.50 13.29
C LYS A 44 4.96 2.19 12.06
N ASN A 45 4.80 1.46 10.94
CA ASN A 45 4.22 2.02 9.72
C ASN A 45 2.76 2.46 9.93
N THR A 46 2.01 1.72 10.75
CA THR A 46 0.63 2.10 11.10
C THR A 46 0.61 3.32 12.01
N GLU A 47 1.50 3.40 13.01
CA GLU A 47 1.67 4.56 13.89
C GLU A 47 2.09 5.81 13.12
N GLU A 48 2.94 5.69 12.10
CA GLU A 48 3.31 6.79 11.20
C GLU A 48 2.08 7.31 10.44
N ALA A 49 1.26 6.42 9.87
CA ALA A 49 0.02 6.84 9.20
C ALA A 49 -0.94 7.58 10.17
N LEU A 50 -1.07 7.09 11.40
CA LEU A 50 -1.87 7.75 12.44
C LEU A 50 -1.30 9.12 12.83
N ALA A 51 0.03 9.26 12.89
CA ALA A 51 0.69 10.55 13.15
C ALA A 51 0.41 11.58 12.04
N TYR A 52 0.18 11.12 10.81
CA TYR A 52 -0.30 11.94 9.70
C TYR A 52 -1.82 12.21 9.71
N GLY A 53 -2.56 11.72 10.72
CA GLY A 53 -4.00 11.93 10.86
C GLY A 53 -4.86 10.92 10.10
N ALA A 54 -4.31 9.79 9.67
CA ALA A 54 -5.07 8.78 8.96
C ALA A 54 -6.20 8.21 9.82
N PHE A 55 -7.41 8.17 9.27
CA PHE A 55 -8.59 7.54 9.87
C PHE A 55 -9.13 6.37 9.02
N GLY A 56 -8.45 6.03 7.93
CA GLY A 56 -8.82 4.97 6.99
C GLY A 56 -7.74 4.79 5.92
N ALA A 57 -7.98 3.86 4.99
CA ALA A 57 -7.08 3.57 3.87
C ALA A 57 -7.81 3.61 2.52
N PRO A 58 -7.14 4.01 1.41
CA PRO A 58 -5.75 4.49 1.38
C PRO A 58 -5.60 5.89 1.98
N TRP A 59 -4.47 6.12 2.65
CA TRP A 59 -3.98 7.43 3.08
C TRP A 59 -2.67 7.72 2.36
N ILE A 60 -2.62 8.82 1.60
CA ILE A 60 -1.49 9.18 0.76
C ILE A 60 -0.88 10.46 1.31
N VAL A 61 0.40 10.41 1.66
CA VAL A 61 1.18 11.57 2.10
C VAL A 61 2.08 12.03 0.95
N LEU A 62 1.87 13.25 0.48
CA LEU A 62 2.68 13.90 -0.54
C LEU A 62 3.73 14.80 0.13
N LYS A 63 4.97 14.34 0.13
CA LYS A 63 6.14 15.11 0.61
C LYS A 63 6.80 15.81 -0.57
N ARG A 64 7.08 17.11 -0.43
CA ARG A 64 7.70 17.94 -1.47
C ARG A 64 8.76 18.84 -0.85
N GLU A 65 9.90 18.97 -1.50
CA GLU A 65 10.99 19.81 -1.00
C GLU A 65 10.54 21.26 -0.85
N GLY A 66 10.80 21.85 0.33
CA GLY A 66 10.43 23.23 0.65
C GLY A 66 8.92 23.49 0.79
N LYS A 67 8.08 22.45 0.88
CA LYS A 67 6.64 22.56 1.10
C LYS A 67 6.20 21.70 2.28
N GLU A 68 5.07 22.08 2.88
CA GLU A 68 4.42 21.24 3.90
C GLU A 68 3.88 19.94 3.28
N ASP A 69 3.96 18.87 4.07
CA ASP A 69 3.39 17.57 3.71
C ASP A 69 1.87 17.70 3.53
N SER A 70 1.35 17.24 2.40
CA SER A 70 -0.08 17.25 2.11
C SER A 70 -0.65 15.83 2.19
N CYS A 71 -1.81 15.65 2.83
CA CYS A 71 -2.40 14.33 3.02
C CYS A 71 -3.73 14.17 2.27
N PHE A 72 -3.95 12.99 1.70
CA PHE A 72 -5.15 12.66 0.91
C PHE A 72 -5.73 11.31 1.35
N PHE A 73 -7.03 11.29 1.65
CA PHE A 73 -7.79 10.07 1.92
C PHE A 73 -8.62 9.66 0.70
N GLY A 74 -8.56 8.38 0.32
CA GLY A 74 -9.38 7.80 -0.73
C GLY A 74 -8.71 7.68 -2.10
N GLY A 75 -9.19 6.73 -2.91
CA GLY A 75 -8.70 6.46 -4.26
C GLY A 75 -9.16 7.48 -5.32
N ASP A 76 -9.93 8.48 -4.92
CA ASP A 76 -10.56 9.50 -5.76
C ASP A 76 -9.85 10.87 -5.68
N ARG A 77 -8.75 10.97 -4.92
CA ARG A 77 -7.99 12.21 -4.74
C ARG A 77 -6.81 12.41 -5.70
N PHE A 78 -6.60 11.48 -6.63
CA PHE A 78 -5.53 11.61 -7.64
C PHE A 78 -5.59 12.89 -8.49
N PRO A 79 -6.76 13.42 -8.92
CA PRO A 79 -6.80 14.70 -9.63
C PRO A 79 -6.19 15.86 -8.83
N ILE A 80 -6.46 15.90 -7.52
CA ILE A 80 -5.95 16.94 -6.61
C ILE A 80 -4.45 16.73 -6.37
N LEU A 81 -4.03 15.48 -6.16
CA LEU A 81 -2.62 15.12 -6.00
C LEU A 81 -1.80 15.52 -7.24
N CYS A 82 -2.32 15.25 -8.45
CA CYS A 82 -1.70 15.66 -9.70
C CYS A 82 -1.58 17.18 -9.83
N ASN A 83 -2.63 17.93 -9.46
CA ASN A 83 -2.60 19.39 -9.41
C ASN A 83 -1.51 19.92 -8.46
N GLU A 84 -1.36 19.33 -7.27
CA GLU A 84 -0.30 19.69 -6.31
C GLU A 84 1.12 19.39 -6.83
N LEU A 85 1.25 18.38 -7.69
CA LEU A 85 2.50 18.05 -8.37
C LEU A 85 2.74 18.88 -9.63
N GLY A 86 1.77 19.68 -10.08
CA GLY A 86 1.85 20.42 -11.35
C GLY A 86 1.82 19.51 -12.58
N ILE A 87 1.25 18.30 -12.46
CA ILE A 87 1.11 17.35 -13.56
C ILE A 87 -0.35 17.23 -14.00
N GLU A 88 -0.57 17.03 -15.29
CA GLU A 88 -1.90 16.79 -15.84
C GLU A 88 -2.44 15.42 -15.38
N PHE A 89 -3.66 15.38 -14.87
CA PHE A 89 -4.35 14.13 -14.56
C PHE A 89 -5.02 13.57 -15.82
N GLN A 90 -4.51 12.46 -16.34
CA GLN A 90 -4.96 11.84 -17.60
C GLN A 90 -6.07 10.79 -17.40
N GLY A 91 -6.77 10.84 -16.25
CA GLY A 91 -7.70 9.79 -15.85
C GLY A 91 -7.02 8.57 -15.24
N PRO A 92 -7.80 7.65 -14.64
CA PRO A 92 -7.26 6.45 -13.97
C PRO A 92 -6.74 5.39 -14.95
N LEU A 93 -7.11 5.47 -16.23
CA LEU A 93 -6.72 4.52 -17.28
C LEU A 93 -6.00 5.28 -18.40
N LYS A 94 -4.72 5.58 -18.18
CA LYS A 94 -3.88 6.34 -19.12
C LYS A 94 -3.73 5.67 -20.48
N ASN A 95 -3.69 4.34 -20.50
CA ASN A 95 -3.66 3.53 -21.72
C ASN A 95 -4.95 2.70 -21.75
N LYS A 96 -5.82 2.92 -22.73
CA LYS A 96 -6.92 1.99 -23.00
C LYS A 96 -6.32 0.61 -23.31
N ILE A 97 -6.87 -0.43 -22.69
CA ILE A 97 -6.63 -1.82 -23.08
C ILE A 97 -7.30 -2.04 -24.44
#